data_AF-A0A944YD49-F1
#
_entry.id   AF-A0A944YD49-F1
#
_cell.length_a   1.000
_cell.length_b   1.000
_cell.length_c   1.000
_cell.angle_alpha   90.00
_cell.angle_beta   90.00
_cell.angle_gamma   90.00
#
_symmetry.space_group_name_H-M   'P 1'
#
loop_
_entity.id
_entity.type
_entity.pdbx_description
1 polymer ?
#
loop_
_entity_poly.entity_id
_entity_poly.type
_entity_poly.pdbx_seq_one_letter_code
_entity_poly.pdbx_strand_id
1 'polypeptide(L)' 'MNNFKVHRLDVKRDNMQQNLEQFLNSLHEEVISIIPNVKPTFQFMGATAKVDFLLIVERIG' A
#
# COMPACT_ATOMS: atom_id res chain seq x y z
N MET A 1 -9.14 19.67 14.35
CA MET A 1 -9.62 19.32 12.99
C MET A 1 -8.82 18.10 12.61
N ASN A 2 -9.43 16.99 12.21
CA ASN A 2 -8.66 15.77 11.94
C ASN A 2 -7.85 15.97 10.65
N ASN A 3 -6.53 15.91 10.73
CA ASN A 3 -5.65 15.97 9.59
C ASN A 3 -5.27 14.54 9.16
N PHE A 4 -5.07 14.35 7.87
CA PHE A 4 -4.70 13.05 7.31
C PHE A 4 -3.56 13.20 6.34
N LYS A 5 -2.65 12.24 6.38
CA LYS A 5 -1.58 12.09 5.39
C LYS A 5 -1.78 10.78 4.64
N VAL A 6 -1.68 10.85 3.32
CA VAL A 6 -1.77 9.67 2.45
C VAL A 6 -0.38 9.41 1.87
N HIS A 7 0.13 8.23 2.14
CA HIS A 7 1.44 7.77 1.67
C HIS A 7 1.24 6.75 0.56
N ARG A 8 2.12 6.77 -0.44
CA ARG A 8 2.20 5.73 -1.47
C ARG A 8 3.41 4.86 -1.17
N LEU A 9 3.18 3.54 -1.07
CA LEU A 9 4.23 2.55 -0.95
C LEU A 9 4.22 1.67 -2.20
N ASP A 10 5.25 1.81 -3.04
CA ASP A 10 5.45 0.94 -4.18
C ASP A 10 5.90 -0.45 -3.70
N VAL A 11 5.20 -1.48 -4.16
CA VAL A 11 5.40 -2.87 -3.72
C VAL A 11 5.34 -3.83 -4.90
N LYS A 12 5.95 -4.99 -4.73
CA LYS A 12 5.84 -6.15 -5.61
C LYS A 12 5.32 -7.33 -4.80
N ARG A 13 4.78 -8.34 -5.49
CA ARG A 13 4.19 -9.53 -4.84
C ARG A 13 5.14 -10.20 -3.85
N ASP A 14 6.44 -10.22 -4.15
CA ASP A 14 7.48 -10.91 -3.38
C ASP A 14 8.03 -10.08 -2.20
N ASN A 15 7.89 -8.75 -2.22
CA ASN A 15 8.43 -7.87 -1.17
C ASN A 15 7.37 -7.09 -0.39
N MET A 16 6.09 -7.21 -0.75
CA MET A 16 5.01 -6.40 -0.18
C MET A 16 4.91 -6.50 1.34
N GLN A 17 5.01 -7.71 1.89
CA GLN A 17 4.92 -7.92 3.34
C GLN A 17 6.06 -7.19 4.06
N GLN A 18 7.31 -7.44 3.66
CA GLN A 18 8.50 -6.85 4.28
C GLN A 18 8.50 -5.32 4.15
N ASN A 19 8.19 -4.79 2.96
CA ASN A 19 8.15 -3.36 2.72
C ASN A 19 7.05 -2.67 3.53
N LEU A 20 5.86 -3.28 3.60
CA LEU A 20 4.76 -2.73 4.38
C LEU A 20 5.10 -2.73 5.87
N GLU A 21 5.65 -3.82 6.40
CA GLU A 21 6.08 -3.90 7.80
C GLU A 21 7.13 -2.82 8.13
N GLN A 22 8.17 -2.69 7.29
CA GLN A 22 9.18 -1.65 7.47
C GLN A 22 8.59 -0.24 7.42
N PHE A 23 7.64 0.00 6.51
CA PHE A 23 6.96 1.28 6.40
C PHE A 23 6.12 1.58 7.65
N LEU A 24 5.29 0.64 8.09
CA LEU A 24 4.44 0.81 9.28
C LEU A 24 5.28 1.07 10.54
N ASN A 25 6.40 0.37 10.70
CA ASN A 25 7.31 0.58 11.83
C ASN A 25 8.04 1.93 11.78
N SER A 26 8.03 2.64 10.64
CA SER A 26 8.60 3.97 10.50
C SER A 26 7.62 5.11 10.82
N LEU A 27 6.33 4.81 10.93
CA LEU A 27 5.31 5.80 11.26
C LEU A 27 5.26 6.07 12.76
N HIS A 28 4.93 7.32 13.11
CA HIS A 28 4.81 7.75 14.50
C HIS A 28 3.36 7.78 14.98
N GLU A 29 2.41 7.97 14.07
CA GLU A 29 0.99 8.12 14.37
C GLU A 29 0.15 6.91 13.94
N GLU A 30 -1.15 6.96 14.19
CA GLU A 30 -2.08 5.87 13.90
C GLU A 30 -2.36 5.73 12.40
N VAL A 31 -2.12 4.52 11.88
CA VAL A 31 -2.59 4.10 10.56
C VAL A 31 -4.04 3.68 10.65
N ILE A 32 -4.89 4.33 9.84
CA ILE A 32 -6.33 4.10 9.86
C ILE A 32 -6.82 3.27 8.67
N SER A 33 -6.02 3.18 7.59
CA SER A 33 -6.39 2.40 6.41
C SER A 33 -5.17 2.08 5.53
N ILE A 34 -5.24 0.93 4.85
CA ILE A 34 -4.29 0.51 3.81
C ILE A 34 -5.11 0.06 2.60
N ILE A 35 -4.96 0.74 1.46
CA ILE A 35 -5.77 0.54 0.26
C ILE A 35 -4.86 0.06 -0.87
N PRO A 36 -5.06 -1.16 -1.41
CA PRO A 36 -4.28 -1.63 -2.55
C PRO A 36 -4.79 -1.02 -3.85
N ASN A 37 -3.88 -0.50 -4.68
CA ASN A 37 -4.14 -0.28 -6.09
C ASN A 37 -3.85 -1.58 -6.86
N VAL A 38 -4.86 -2.11 -7.54
CA VAL A 38 -4.76 -3.37 -8.29
C VAL A 38 -4.97 -3.10 -9.77
N LYS A 39 -4.01 -3.51 -10.60
CA LYS A 39 -4.06 -3.36 -12.05
C LYS A 39 -4.30 -4.72 -12.72
N PRO A 40 -5.35 -4.86 -13.56
CA PRO A 40 -5.50 -6.02 -14.43
C PRO A 40 -4.28 -6.15 -15.35
N THR A 41 -3.76 -7.37 -15.48
CA THR A 41 -2.62 -7.67 -16.35
C THR A 41 -3.00 -8.84 -17.23
N PHE A 42 -2.85 -8.71 -18.54
CA PHE A 42 -3.04 -9.82 -19.47
C PHE A 42 -1.73 -10.57 -19.62
N GLN A 43 -1.75 -11.87 -19.34
CA GLN A 43 -0.64 -12.80 -19.54
C GLN A 43 -1.03 -13.85 -20.59
N PHE A 44 -0.04 -14.58 -21.10
CA PHE A 44 -0.25 -15.59 -22.14
C PHE A 44 -1.26 -16.69 -21.73
N MET A 45 -1.39 -16.95 -20.42
CA MET A 45 -2.32 -17.93 -19.84
C MET A 45 -3.64 -17.33 -19.32
N GLY A 46 -3.94 -16.06 -19.62
CA GLY A 46 -5.20 -15.40 -19.26
C GLY A 46 -5.04 -14.07 -18.52
N ALA A 47 -6.17 -13.54 -18.07
CA ALA A 47 -6.20 -12.32 -17.26
C ALA A 47 -5.81 -12.62 -15.81
N THR A 48 -4.84 -11.87 -15.29
CA THR A 48 -4.47 -11.86 -13.87
C THR A 48 -4.55 -10.43 -13.32
N ALA A 49 -4.26 -10.25 -12.05
CA ALA A 49 -4.20 -8.96 -11.39
C ALA A 49 -2.91 -8.84 -10.58
N LYS A 50 -2.30 -7.66 -10.62
CA LYS A 50 -1.12 -7.33 -9.83
C LYS A 50 -1.42 -6.10 -8.97
N VAL A 51 -0.98 -6.15 -7.72
CA VAL A 51 -0.91 -4.94 -6.90
C VAL A 51 0.22 -4.09 -7.44
N ASP A 52 -0.06 -2.82 -7.70
CA ASP A 52 0.90 -1.83 -8.19
C ASP A 52 1.55 -1.08 -7.02
N PHE A 53 0.72 -0.57 -6.11
CA PHE A 53 1.15 0.10 -4.88
C PHE A 53 0.08 0.01 -3.80
N LEU A 54 0.45 0.37 -2.57
CA LEU A 54 -0.46 0.58 -1.46
C LEU A 54 -0.58 2.08 -1.16
N LEU A 55 -1.79 2.54 -0.86
CA LEU A 55 -2.00 3.82 -0.19
C LEU A 55 -2.19 3.56 1.30
N ILE A 56 -1.38 4.20 2.13
CA ILE A 56 -1.49 4.13 3.59
C ILE A 56 -2.00 5.47 4.10
N VAL A 57 -3.10 5.45 4.83
CA VAL A 57 -3.68 6.65 5.45
C VAL A 57 -3.28 6.70 6.91
N GLU A 58 -2.54 7.75 7.26
CA GLU A 58 -2.11 8.08 8.62
C GLU A 58 -2.95 9.26 9.13
N ARG A 59 -3.52 9.13 10.33
CA ARG A 59 -4.16 10.25 11.02
C ARG A 59 -3.08 11.07 11.70
N ILE A 60 -2.89 12.30 11.25
CA ILE A 60 -1.95 13.25 11.84
C ILE A 60 -2.74 14.26 12.67
N GLY A 61 -2.15 14.69 13.80
CA GLY A 61 -2.75 15.67 14.72
C GLY A 61 -3.26 16.93 14.04
#